data_AF-A0A7X1E945-F1
#
_entry.id   AF-A0A7X1E945-F1
#
_cell.length_a   1.000
_cell.length_b   1.000
_cell.length_c   1.000
_cell.angle_alpha   90.00
_cell.angle_beta   90.00
_cell.angle_gamma   90.00
#
_symmetry.space_group_name_H-M   'P 1'
#
loop_
_entity.id
_entity.type
_entity.pdbx_description
1 polymer ?
#
loop_
_entity_poly.entity_id
_entity_poly.type
_entity_poly.pdbx_seq_one_letter_code
_entity_poly.pdbx_strand_id
1 'polypeptide(L)'
;MSRERTQKTWAWYWLSVLFVVAGGYLGARAYPGGFDWAYEVMSALASQKHNPEGGHWFAGGLALGMACLFPVGFLFLRESKEGKRREVWFSRVILGGIFFGVLVGLERLFVYHISDVVHKAHEILALFCFLSLFIGILGLTLSRTGRSNLSRWSALWVVLPLMAIGLSQLALYFDQRDLGWVDTEWRTMGIPVWYSFAFWQWLAAVSLWISLGLLLRQKPQRA
;
A
#
# COMPACT_ATOMS: atom_id res chain seq x y z
N MET A 1 16.87 -16.10 -15.77
CA MET A 1 16.07 -14.98 -16.32
C MET A 1 16.98 -14.15 -17.22
N SER A 2 16.57 -13.83 -18.45
CA SER A 2 17.38 -12.97 -19.32
C SER A 2 17.49 -11.56 -18.72
N ARG A 3 18.67 -10.94 -18.83
CA ARG A 3 18.94 -9.59 -18.31
C ARG A 3 17.89 -8.57 -18.78
N GLU A 4 17.45 -8.69 -20.02
CA GLU A 4 16.41 -7.88 -20.63
C GLU A 4 15.05 -7.98 -19.91
N ARG A 5 14.63 -9.19 -19.50
CA ARG A 5 13.36 -9.38 -18.79
C ARG A 5 13.40 -8.69 -17.42
N THR A 6 14.51 -8.84 -16.71
CA THR A 6 14.71 -8.18 -15.41
C THR A 6 14.63 -6.66 -15.57
N GLN A 7 15.29 -6.09 -16.58
CA GLN A 7 15.23 -4.66 -16.86
C GLN A 7 13.80 -4.18 -17.15
N LYS A 8 13.03 -4.92 -17.97
CA LYS A 8 11.63 -4.59 -18.26
C LYS A 8 10.77 -4.61 -16.99
N THR A 9 10.93 -5.59 -16.11
CA THR A 9 10.14 -5.63 -14.85
C THR A 9 10.51 -4.50 -13.90
N TRP A 10 11.80 -4.14 -13.80
CA TRP A 10 12.21 -2.96 -13.03
C TRP A 10 11.63 -1.67 -13.59
N ALA A 11 11.56 -1.52 -14.92
CA ALA A 11 10.94 -0.36 -15.55
C ALA A 11 9.45 -0.26 -15.17
N TRP A 12 8.70 -1.36 -15.20
CA TRP A 12 7.30 -1.39 -14.76
C TRP A 12 7.13 -1.05 -13.27
N TYR A 13 8.00 -1.56 -12.41
CA TYR A 13 8.01 -1.21 -10.98
C TYR A 13 8.27 0.29 -10.77
N TRP A 14 9.28 0.87 -11.44
CA TRP A 14 9.57 2.30 -11.29
C TRP A 14 8.50 3.19 -11.89
N LEU A 15 7.92 2.79 -13.03
CA LEU A 15 6.78 3.50 -13.62
C LEU A 15 5.58 3.51 -12.67
N SER A 16 5.35 2.38 -12.00
CA SER A 16 4.33 2.25 -10.98
C SER A 16 4.55 3.22 -9.80
N VAL A 17 5.76 3.25 -9.24
CA VAL A 17 6.15 4.20 -8.20
C VAL A 17 5.97 5.65 -8.67
N LEU A 18 6.39 5.96 -9.90
CA LEU A 18 6.27 7.29 -10.49
C LEU A 18 4.82 7.76 -10.55
N PHE A 19 3.90 6.90 -11.02
CA PHE A 19 2.47 7.27 -11.08
C PHE A 19 1.88 7.56 -9.70
N VAL A 20 2.19 6.73 -8.70
CA VAL A 20 1.69 6.93 -7.33
C VAL A 20 2.27 8.20 -6.71
N VAL A 21 3.58 8.43 -6.85
CA VAL A 21 4.25 9.60 -6.29
C VAL A 21 3.80 10.88 -6.99
N ALA A 22 3.73 10.89 -8.32
CA ALA A 22 3.27 12.06 -9.08
C ALA A 22 1.80 12.36 -8.78
N GLY A 23 0.93 11.34 -8.77
CA GLY A 23 -0.47 11.51 -8.39
C GLY A 23 -0.63 12.01 -6.95
N GLY A 24 0.18 11.50 -6.02
CA GLY A 24 0.18 11.93 -4.62
C GLY A 24 0.65 13.36 -4.46
N TYR A 25 1.71 13.75 -5.15
CA TYR A 25 2.22 15.12 -5.15
C TYR A 25 1.21 16.12 -5.74
N LEU A 26 0.63 15.81 -6.90
CA LEU A 26 -0.40 16.66 -7.52
C LEU A 26 -1.65 16.75 -6.65
N GLY A 27 -2.10 15.62 -6.09
CA GLY A 27 -3.23 15.57 -5.16
C GLY A 27 -2.98 16.39 -3.89
N ALA A 28 -1.77 16.33 -3.32
CA ALA A 28 -1.41 17.05 -2.10
C ALA A 28 -1.28 18.56 -2.35
N ARG A 29 -0.77 18.94 -3.52
CA ARG A 29 -0.66 20.35 -3.94
C ARG A 29 -2.03 21.00 -4.14
N ALA A 30 -3.01 20.24 -4.61
CA ALA A 30 -4.39 20.70 -4.81
C ALA A 30 -5.27 20.53 -3.55
N TYR A 31 -4.73 20.04 -2.43
CA TYR A 31 -5.50 19.75 -1.23
C TYR A 31 -5.92 21.05 -0.50
N PRO A 32 -7.22 21.26 -0.24
CA PRO A 32 -7.70 22.46 0.46
C PRO A 32 -7.09 22.61 1.85
N GLY A 33 -6.52 23.78 2.17
CA GLY A 33 -5.88 24.03 3.47
C GLY A 33 -4.48 23.42 3.63
N GLY A 34 -3.99 22.69 2.63
CA GLY A 34 -2.69 22.02 2.65
C GLY A 34 -2.77 20.61 3.24
N PHE A 35 -2.16 19.64 2.54
CA PHE A 35 -2.16 18.24 2.98
C PHE A 35 -1.12 17.98 4.08
N ASP A 36 -1.56 17.44 5.22
CA ASP A 36 -0.67 17.04 6.31
C ASP A 36 -0.57 15.52 6.42
N TRP A 37 0.39 14.93 5.71
CA TRP A 37 0.58 13.47 5.69
C TRP A 37 0.79 12.84 7.07
N ALA A 38 1.21 13.61 8.08
CA ALA A 38 1.43 13.10 9.42
C ALA A 38 0.09 12.86 10.15
N TYR A 39 -0.97 13.58 9.81
CA TYR A 39 -2.27 13.52 10.48
C TYR A 39 -3.45 13.21 9.54
N GLU A 40 -3.24 13.24 8.23
CA GLU A 40 -4.24 12.92 7.21
C GLU A 40 -3.95 11.61 6.47
N VAL A 41 -4.96 10.75 6.46
CA VAL A 41 -4.91 9.43 5.86
C VAL A 41 -4.88 9.49 4.33
N MET A 42 -4.29 8.46 3.72
CA MET A 42 -4.21 8.32 2.27
C MET A 42 -5.59 8.38 1.58
N SER A 43 -6.64 7.90 2.24
CA SER A 43 -8.01 7.95 1.71
C SER A 43 -8.59 9.36 1.65
N ALA A 44 -8.16 10.30 2.51
CA ALA A 44 -8.57 11.70 2.45
C ALA A 44 -7.98 12.36 1.20
N LEU A 45 -6.70 12.09 0.91
CA LEU A 45 -6.03 12.56 -0.29
C LEU A 45 -6.72 12.12 -1.59
N ALA A 46 -7.26 10.89 -1.61
CA ALA A 46 -7.99 10.31 -2.74
C ALA A 46 -9.49 10.66 -2.76
N SER A 47 -10.01 11.30 -1.71
CA SER A 47 -11.44 11.54 -1.56
C SER A 47 -11.83 12.83 -2.27
N GLN A 48 -12.77 12.77 -3.21
CA GLN A 48 -13.32 13.97 -3.85
C GLN A 48 -14.13 14.85 -2.86
N LYS A 49 -14.54 14.30 -1.71
CA LYS A 49 -15.21 15.06 -0.65
C LYS A 49 -14.23 15.99 0.09
N HIS A 50 -13.05 15.49 0.44
CA HIS A 50 -12.04 16.24 1.19
C HIS A 50 -11.08 16.99 0.24
N ASN A 51 -10.86 16.45 -0.95
CA ASN A 51 -9.95 16.96 -1.96
C ASN A 51 -10.63 16.94 -3.34
N PRO A 52 -11.58 17.85 -3.61
CA PRO A 52 -12.36 17.84 -4.86
C PRO A 52 -11.49 18.03 -6.11
N GLU A 53 -10.50 18.92 -6.03
CA GLU A 53 -9.59 19.21 -7.14
C GLU A 53 -8.38 18.27 -7.20
N GLY A 54 -7.90 17.74 -6.08
CA GLY A 54 -6.72 16.88 -6.04
C GLY A 54 -7.02 15.38 -6.04
N GLY A 55 -8.23 14.98 -5.64
CA GLY A 55 -8.58 13.58 -5.38
C GLY A 55 -8.45 12.70 -6.61
N HIS A 56 -8.81 13.21 -7.78
CA HIS A 56 -8.70 12.49 -9.05
C HIS A 56 -7.24 12.27 -9.49
N TRP A 57 -6.33 13.21 -9.20
CA TRP A 57 -4.90 13.03 -9.50
C TRP A 57 -4.32 11.85 -8.73
N PHE A 58 -4.61 11.78 -7.43
CA PHE A 58 -4.08 10.70 -6.61
C PHE A 58 -4.78 9.37 -6.90
N ALA A 59 -6.11 9.37 -7.07
CA ALA A 59 -6.87 8.17 -7.45
C ALA A 59 -6.39 7.59 -8.80
N GLY A 60 -6.17 8.45 -9.79
CA GLY A 60 -5.64 8.05 -11.09
C GLY A 60 -4.20 7.57 -11.04
N GLY A 61 -3.34 8.28 -10.29
CA GLY A 61 -1.96 7.83 -10.03
C GLY A 61 -1.92 6.47 -9.34
N LEU A 62 -2.82 6.22 -8.39
CA LEU A 62 -2.96 4.93 -7.73
C LEU A 62 -3.44 3.85 -8.69
N ALA A 63 -4.50 4.09 -9.46
CA ALA A 63 -5.02 3.13 -10.43
C ALA A 63 -3.96 2.72 -11.47
N LEU A 64 -3.31 3.70 -12.09
CA LEU A 64 -2.26 3.49 -13.09
C LEU A 64 -1.02 2.85 -12.46
N GLY A 65 -0.63 3.29 -11.26
CA GLY A 65 0.46 2.71 -10.51
C GLY A 65 0.22 1.22 -10.24
N MET A 66 -0.92 0.87 -9.68
CA MET A 66 -1.30 -0.52 -9.42
C MET A 66 -1.37 -1.33 -10.72
N ALA A 67 -1.95 -0.78 -11.80
CA ALA A 67 -1.99 -1.46 -13.09
C ALA A 67 -0.58 -1.77 -13.64
N CYS A 68 0.37 -0.84 -13.46
CA CYS A 68 1.77 -1.05 -13.85
C CYS A 68 2.48 -2.15 -13.03
N LEU A 69 1.92 -2.59 -11.89
CA LEU A 69 2.45 -3.72 -11.13
C LEU A 69 2.01 -5.09 -11.67
N PHE A 70 1.05 -5.19 -12.59
CA PHE A 70 0.63 -6.50 -13.12
C PHE A 70 1.81 -7.31 -13.70
N PRO A 71 2.70 -6.75 -14.54
CA PRO A 71 3.89 -7.45 -15.02
C PRO A 71 4.80 -7.96 -13.89
N VAL A 72 4.91 -7.21 -12.79
CA VAL A 72 5.67 -7.60 -11.59
C VAL A 72 5.01 -8.79 -10.90
N GLY A 73 3.69 -8.73 -10.66
CA GLY A 73 2.93 -9.83 -10.06
C GLY A 73 2.96 -11.11 -10.90
N PHE A 74 2.83 -10.99 -12.23
CA PHE A 74 2.94 -12.12 -13.13
C PHE A 74 4.34 -12.73 -13.18
N LEU A 75 5.39 -11.91 -13.03
CA LEU A 75 6.75 -12.41 -12.87
C LEU A 75 6.84 -13.29 -11.61
N PHE A 76 6.38 -12.80 -10.46
CA PHE A 76 6.41 -13.59 -9.22
C PHE A 76 5.63 -14.88 -9.37
N LEU A 77 4.42 -14.84 -9.96
CA LEU A 77 3.63 -16.05 -10.19
C LEU A 77 4.38 -17.06 -11.06
N ARG A 78 5.03 -16.60 -12.13
CA ARG A 78 5.80 -17.46 -13.03
C ARG A 78 7.01 -18.08 -12.31
N GLU A 79 7.79 -17.28 -11.61
CA GLU A 79 8.96 -17.76 -10.86
C GLU A 79 8.56 -18.74 -9.76
N SER A 80 7.44 -18.50 -9.08
CA SER A 80 6.94 -19.39 -8.04
C SER A 80 6.44 -20.74 -8.57
N LYS A 81 6.01 -20.83 -9.84
CA LYS A 81 5.59 -22.11 -10.45
C LYS A 81 6.75 -23.09 -10.60
N GLU A 82 7.99 -22.60 -10.67
CA GLU A 82 9.21 -23.42 -10.69
C GLU A 82 9.66 -23.85 -9.28
N GLY A 83 8.96 -23.36 -8.23
CA GLY A 83 9.30 -23.58 -6.83
C GLY A 83 8.18 -24.23 -6.03
N LYS A 84 8.02 -23.82 -4.77
CA LYS A 84 7.07 -24.42 -3.83
C LYS A 84 5.64 -23.93 -4.05
N ARG A 85 4.65 -24.82 -3.86
CA ARG A 85 3.20 -24.50 -3.92
C ARG A 85 2.80 -23.28 -3.08
N ARG A 86 3.45 -23.09 -1.93
CA ARG A 86 3.22 -21.94 -1.03
C ARG A 86 3.59 -20.61 -1.69
N GLU A 87 4.67 -20.54 -2.46
CA GLU A 87 5.06 -19.32 -3.18
C GLU A 87 4.02 -18.96 -4.26
N VAL A 88 3.47 -19.96 -4.96
CA VAL A 88 2.41 -19.75 -5.96
C VAL A 88 1.18 -19.12 -5.33
N TRP A 89 0.79 -19.57 -4.13
CA TRP A 89 -0.32 -18.99 -3.39
C TRP A 89 -0.07 -17.52 -3.07
N PHE A 90 1.06 -17.19 -2.44
CA PHE A 90 1.39 -15.81 -2.10
C PHE A 90 1.47 -14.89 -3.34
N SER A 91 2.04 -15.36 -4.45
CA SER A 91 2.08 -14.61 -5.71
C SER A 91 0.68 -14.33 -6.29
N ARG A 92 -0.27 -15.26 -6.14
CA ARG A 92 -1.69 -15.02 -6.51
C ARG A 92 -2.35 -14.01 -5.58
N VAL A 93 -2.03 -14.06 -4.29
CA VAL A 93 -2.53 -13.10 -3.30
C VAL A 93 -2.00 -11.70 -3.63
N ILE A 94 -0.72 -11.53 -4.00
CA ILE A 94 -0.19 -10.24 -4.50
C ILE A 94 -0.98 -9.74 -5.71
N LEU A 95 -1.24 -10.60 -6.70
CA LEU A 95 -2.03 -10.24 -7.89
C LEU A 95 -3.46 -9.82 -7.53
N GLY A 96 -4.08 -10.48 -6.56
CA GLY A 96 -5.38 -10.06 -6.00
C GLY A 96 -5.29 -8.65 -5.40
N GLY A 97 -4.25 -8.36 -4.62
CA GLY A 97 -4.01 -7.03 -4.06
C GLY A 97 -3.81 -5.96 -5.13
N ILE A 98 -3.05 -6.26 -6.19
CA ILE A 98 -2.88 -5.39 -7.36
C ILE A 98 -4.24 -5.09 -8.01
N PHE A 99 -5.04 -6.11 -8.26
CA PHE A 99 -6.37 -5.98 -8.85
C PHE A 99 -7.29 -5.11 -7.99
N PHE A 100 -7.39 -5.37 -6.68
CA PHE A 100 -8.18 -4.55 -5.78
C PHE A 100 -7.68 -3.10 -5.70
N GLY A 101 -6.37 -2.87 -5.74
CA GLY A 101 -5.83 -1.50 -5.77
C GLY A 101 -6.19 -0.73 -7.03
N VAL A 102 -6.23 -1.40 -8.19
CA VAL A 102 -6.78 -0.80 -9.42
C VAL A 102 -8.24 -0.43 -9.23
N LEU A 103 -9.06 -1.34 -8.67
CA LEU A 103 -10.47 -1.07 -8.43
C LEU A 103 -10.69 0.09 -7.46
N VAL A 104 -9.88 0.21 -6.40
CA VAL A 104 -9.94 1.35 -5.45
C VAL A 104 -9.67 2.68 -6.18
N GLY A 105 -8.63 2.73 -7.01
CA GLY A 105 -8.32 3.95 -7.77
C GLY A 105 -9.40 4.30 -8.80
N LEU A 106 -9.93 3.30 -9.53
CA LEU A 106 -11.01 3.51 -10.50
C LEU A 106 -12.32 3.93 -9.84
N GLU A 107 -12.67 3.32 -8.71
CA GLU A 107 -13.85 3.70 -7.93
C GLU A 107 -13.76 5.18 -7.52
N ARG A 108 -12.62 5.60 -6.97
CA ARG A 108 -12.39 7.02 -6.60
C ARG A 108 -12.32 7.98 -7.79
N LEU A 109 -12.02 7.51 -9.00
CA LEU A 109 -12.03 8.34 -10.20
C LEU A 109 -13.45 8.56 -10.73
N PHE A 110 -14.22 7.48 -10.85
CA PHE A 110 -15.48 7.49 -11.60
C PHE A 110 -16.72 7.62 -10.72
N VAL A 111 -16.61 7.31 -9.42
CA VAL A 111 -17.77 7.27 -8.55
C VAL A 111 -17.60 8.23 -7.39
N TYR A 112 -18.22 9.40 -7.53
CA TYR A 112 -18.24 10.43 -6.49
C TYR A 112 -18.92 9.92 -5.20
N HIS A 113 -19.94 9.06 -5.34
CA HIS A 113 -20.86 8.63 -4.28
C HIS A 113 -21.12 7.12 -4.20
N ILE A 114 -20.10 6.24 -4.30
CA ILE A 114 -20.37 4.78 -4.18
C ILE A 114 -20.86 4.42 -2.78
N SER A 115 -20.48 5.19 -1.75
CA SER A 115 -20.94 5.04 -0.37
C SER A 115 -22.46 5.12 -0.25
N ASP A 116 -23.11 5.80 -1.18
CA ASP A 116 -24.55 6.05 -1.19
C ASP A 116 -25.29 4.88 -1.86
N VAL A 117 -24.58 4.12 -2.71
CA VAL A 117 -25.12 2.93 -3.41
C VAL A 117 -24.80 1.64 -2.65
N VAL A 118 -23.56 1.51 -2.15
CA VAL A 118 -23.11 0.37 -1.35
C VAL A 118 -22.32 0.90 -0.15
N HIS A 119 -22.99 0.91 1.00
CA HIS A 119 -22.39 1.32 2.26
C HIS A 119 -21.06 0.57 2.46
N LYS A 120 -19.96 1.31 2.59
CA LYS A 120 -18.60 0.80 2.85
C LYS A 120 -17.94 -0.05 1.75
N ALA A 121 -18.42 -0.05 0.50
CA ALA A 121 -17.75 -0.78 -0.59
C ALA A 121 -16.27 -0.36 -0.75
N HIS A 122 -15.98 0.94 -0.69
CA HIS A 122 -14.61 1.45 -0.73
C HIS A 122 -13.74 0.87 0.39
N GLU A 123 -14.23 0.85 1.63
CA GLU A 123 -13.50 0.32 2.78
C GLU A 123 -13.19 -1.16 2.59
N ILE A 124 -14.14 -1.94 2.06
CA ILE A 124 -13.97 -3.36 1.78
C ILE A 124 -12.90 -3.57 0.69
N LEU A 125 -12.97 -2.83 -0.43
CA LEU A 125 -11.97 -2.93 -1.50
C LEU A 125 -10.57 -2.52 -1.02
N ALA A 126 -10.46 -1.43 -0.25
CA ALA A 126 -9.21 -0.97 0.31
C ALA A 126 -8.64 -1.99 1.30
N LEU A 127 -9.48 -2.61 2.13
CA LEU A 127 -9.09 -3.66 3.07
C LEU A 127 -8.58 -4.90 2.33
N PHE A 128 -9.29 -5.38 1.31
CA PHE A 128 -8.84 -6.52 0.51
C PHE A 128 -7.55 -6.21 -0.25
N CYS A 129 -7.40 -5.01 -0.82
CA CYS A 129 -6.16 -4.53 -1.42
C CYS A 129 -5.00 -4.62 -0.42
N PHE A 130 -5.17 -4.00 0.75
CA PHE A 130 -4.15 -3.94 1.79
C PHE A 130 -3.77 -5.33 2.30
N LEU A 131 -4.74 -6.15 2.73
CA LEU A 131 -4.48 -7.49 3.28
C LEU A 131 -3.82 -8.40 2.26
N SER A 132 -4.25 -8.34 1.00
CA SER A 132 -3.67 -9.16 -0.06
C SER A 132 -2.21 -8.77 -0.35
N LEU A 133 -1.91 -7.48 -0.49
CA LEU A 133 -0.53 -7.03 -0.67
C LEU A 133 0.33 -7.38 0.54
N PHE A 134 -0.17 -7.14 1.75
CA PHE A 134 0.56 -7.43 2.98
C PHE A 134 0.86 -8.94 3.13
N ILE A 135 -0.17 -9.79 3.10
CA ILE A 135 -0.02 -11.25 3.27
C ILE A 135 0.83 -11.82 2.13
N GLY A 136 0.59 -11.37 0.90
CA GLY A 136 1.32 -11.81 -0.28
C GLY A 136 2.82 -11.47 -0.21
N ILE A 137 3.15 -10.20 0.06
CA ILE A 137 4.54 -9.73 0.14
C ILE A 137 5.26 -10.36 1.32
N LEU A 138 4.67 -10.33 2.53
CA LEU A 138 5.28 -10.91 3.72
C LEU A 138 5.48 -12.41 3.54
N GLY A 139 4.45 -13.11 3.08
CA GLY A 139 4.49 -14.54 2.90
C GLY A 139 5.49 -15.01 1.83
N LEU A 140 5.56 -14.29 0.70
CA LEU A 140 6.56 -14.57 -0.33
C LEU A 140 7.98 -14.28 0.19
N THR A 141 8.17 -13.20 0.93
CA THR A 141 9.44 -12.86 1.57
C THR A 141 9.86 -13.96 2.54
N LEU A 142 9.01 -14.35 3.48
CA LEU A 142 9.27 -15.41 4.45
C LEU A 142 9.55 -16.76 3.77
N SER A 143 8.83 -17.07 2.70
CA SER A 143 9.07 -18.29 1.92
C SER A 143 10.46 -18.30 1.28
N ARG A 144 11.04 -17.12 1.02
CA ARG A 144 12.39 -16.93 0.44
C ARG A 144 13.48 -16.65 1.50
N THR A 145 13.12 -16.45 2.77
CA THR A 145 14.02 -15.98 3.86
C THR A 145 15.18 -16.90 4.25
N GLY A 146 15.18 -18.17 3.83
CA GLY A 146 16.27 -19.11 4.15
C GLY A 146 17.65 -18.81 3.53
N ARG A 147 17.86 -17.69 2.83
CA ARG A 147 19.08 -17.48 2.01
C ARG A 147 19.81 -16.14 2.13
N SER A 148 19.25 -15.10 2.76
CA SER A 148 19.97 -13.82 2.87
C SER A 148 19.47 -12.92 4.01
N ASN A 149 20.37 -12.10 4.56
CA ASN A 149 20.01 -11.03 5.50
C ASN A 149 19.00 -10.06 4.88
N LEU A 150 19.05 -9.84 3.55
CA LEU A 150 18.13 -8.96 2.83
C LEU A 150 16.67 -9.36 3.01
N SER A 151 16.37 -10.67 3.07
CA SER A 151 15.00 -11.15 3.25
C SER A 151 14.46 -10.91 4.66
N ARG A 152 15.33 -11.01 5.68
CA ARG A 152 14.96 -10.67 7.07
C ARG A 152 14.64 -9.18 7.18
N TRP A 153 15.50 -8.34 6.61
CA TRP A 153 15.26 -6.89 6.57
C TRP A 153 13.96 -6.54 5.84
N SER A 154 13.69 -7.17 4.70
CA SER A 154 12.43 -6.96 3.98
C SER A 154 11.21 -7.36 4.83
N ALA A 155 11.26 -8.48 5.54
CA ALA A 155 10.16 -8.89 6.41
C ALA A 155 9.94 -7.89 7.56
N LEU A 156 11.02 -7.39 8.16
CA LEU A 156 10.95 -6.37 9.21
C LEU A 156 10.32 -5.07 8.68
N TRP A 157 10.69 -4.62 7.48
CA TRP A 157 10.09 -3.43 6.87
C TRP A 157 8.57 -3.55 6.72
N VAL A 158 8.05 -4.73 6.36
CA VAL A 158 6.61 -4.97 6.25
C VAL A 158 5.92 -5.02 7.61
N VAL A 159 6.51 -5.73 8.58
CA VAL A 159 5.87 -6.01 9.88
C VAL A 159 5.91 -4.80 10.82
N LEU A 160 7.01 -4.04 10.82
CA LEU A 160 7.24 -2.98 11.80
C LEU A 160 6.16 -1.89 11.80
N PRO A 161 5.75 -1.31 10.64
CA PRO A 161 4.69 -0.30 10.64
C PRO A 161 3.35 -0.86 11.13
N LEU A 162 3.01 -2.12 10.80
CA LEU A 162 1.78 -2.72 11.28
C LEU A 162 1.77 -2.97 12.78
N MET A 163 2.88 -3.45 13.33
CA MET A 163 3.03 -3.58 14.77
C MET A 163 2.88 -2.22 15.44
N ALA A 164 3.49 -1.18 14.86
CA ALA A 164 3.40 0.17 15.39
C ALA A 164 1.98 0.74 15.33
N ILE A 165 1.21 0.49 14.26
CA ILE A 165 -0.24 0.80 14.21
C ILE A 165 -0.97 0.10 15.36
N GLY A 166 -0.78 -1.21 15.50
CA GLY A 166 -1.48 -1.98 16.53
C GLY A 166 -1.16 -1.48 17.94
N LEU A 167 0.12 -1.22 18.22
CA LEU A 167 0.58 -0.70 19.50
C LEU A 167 0.12 0.74 19.76
N SER A 168 0.12 1.62 18.75
CA SER A 168 -0.36 2.99 18.91
C SER A 168 -1.85 3.04 19.18
N GLN A 169 -2.65 2.26 18.44
CA GLN A 169 -4.10 2.17 18.68
C GLN A 169 -4.42 1.53 20.04
N LEU A 170 -3.63 0.54 20.46
CA LEU A 170 -3.78 -0.07 21.78
C LEU A 170 -3.44 0.92 22.90
N ALA A 171 -2.36 1.68 22.76
CA ALA A 171 -1.98 2.71 23.73
C ALA A 171 -3.07 3.79 23.85
N LEU A 172 -3.57 4.28 22.72
CA LEU A 172 -4.68 5.25 22.67
C LEU A 172 -5.95 4.71 23.34
N TYR A 173 -6.28 3.43 23.12
CA TYR A 173 -7.42 2.78 23.77
C TYR A 173 -7.30 2.75 25.30
N PHE A 174 -6.09 2.69 25.85
CA PHE A 174 -5.87 2.70 27.30
C PHE A 174 -5.72 4.11 27.89
N ASP A 175 -5.00 5.00 27.20
CA ASP A 175 -4.64 6.31 27.73
C ASP A 175 -5.71 7.38 27.44
N GLN A 176 -6.51 7.21 26.38
CA GLN A 176 -7.30 8.29 25.78
C GLN A 176 -8.67 7.81 25.25
N ARG A 177 -9.46 7.16 26.12
CA ARG A 177 -10.78 6.61 25.77
C ARG A 177 -11.79 7.64 25.24
N ASP A 178 -11.61 8.92 25.59
CA ASP A 178 -12.59 9.98 25.30
C ASP A 178 -12.29 10.77 24.02
N LEU A 179 -11.16 10.52 23.34
CA LEU A 179 -10.67 11.37 22.24
C LEU A 179 -11.28 11.07 20.85
N GLY A 180 -12.32 10.24 20.77
CA GLY A 180 -13.01 9.95 19.50
C GLY A 180 -12.11 9.29 18.45
N TRP A 181 -12.55 9.27 17.18
CA TRP A 181 -11.72 8.81 16.06
C TRP A 181 -10.82 9.95 15.58
N VAL A 182 -9.51 9.68 15.54
CA VAL A 182 -8.40 10.57 15.17
C VAL A 182 -8.67 11.43 13.94
N ASP A 183 -8.51 12.74 14.07
CA ASP A 183 -8.61 13.74 13.00
C ASP A 183 -7.48 14.78 13.07
N THR A 184 -7.50 15.76 12.16
CA THR A 184 -6.50 16.85 12.09
C THR A 184 -6.43 17.70 13.36
N GLU A 185 -7.47 17.65 14.21
CA GLU A 185 -7.50 18.38 15.48
C GLU A 185 -6.42 17.88 16.45
N TRP A 186 -5.96 16.63 16.30
CA TRP A 186 -4.89 16.06 17.11
C TRP A 186 -3.59 16.85 17.07
N ARG A 187 -3.28 17.46 15.91
CA ARG A 187 -2.12 18.35 15.80
C ARG A 187 -2.29 19.58 16.69
N THR A 188 -3.49 20.15 16.74
CA THR A 188 -3.79 21.30 17.60
C THR A 188 -3.79 20.95 19.08
N MET A 189 -4.08 19.69 19.42
CA MET A 189 -3.99 19.14 20.78
C MET A 189 -2.56 18.78 21.19
N GLY A 190 -1.56 18.95 20.31
CA GLY A 190 -0.16 18.65 20.60
C GLY A 190 0.15 17.15 20.67
N ILE A 191 -0.72 16.29 20.12
CA ILE A 191 -0.51 14.84 20.13
C ILE A 191 0.67 14.50 19.21
N PRO A 192 1.69 13.77 19.70
CA PRO A 192 2.86 13.44 18.91
C PRO A 192 2.53 12.62 17.65
N VAL A 193 3.27 12.86 16.57
CA VAL A 193 3.08 12.22 15.25
C VAL A 193 3.11 10.69 15.32
N TRP A 194 3.90 10.09 16.21
CA TRP A 194 3.96 8.62 16.36
C TRP A 194 2.73 7.99 17.02
N TYR A 195 1.77 8.78 17.51
CA TYR A 195 0.44 8.28 17.88
C TYR A 195 -0.55 8.35 16.71
N SER A 196 -0.25 9.13 15.67
CA SER A 196 -1.13 9.31 14.52
C SER A 196 -1.23 8.03 13.70
N PHE A 197 -2.47 7.60 13.45
CA PHE A 197 -2.76 6.49 12.54
C PHE A 197 -2.29 6.80 11.11
N ALA A 198 -2.51 8.03 10.64
CA ALA A 198 -2.14 8.46 9.28
C ALA A 198 -0.64 8.30 9.03
N PHE A 199 0.19 8.75 9.97
CA PHE A 199 1.65 8.61 9.91
C PHE A 199 2.07 7.16 9.67
N TRP A 200 1.56 6.23 10.49
CA TRP A 200 1.91 4.83 10.35
C TRP A 200 1.30 4.16 9.10
N GLN A 201 0.12 4.60 8.65
CA GLN A 201 -0.49 4.14 7.42
C GLN A 201 0.38 4.49 6.20
N TRP A 202 0.87 5.74 6.13
CA TRP A 202 1.80 6.16 5.08
C TRP A 202 3.10 5.36 5.12
N LEU A 203 3.66 5.16 6.31
CA LEU A 203 4.87 4.35 6.47
C LEU A 203 4.64 2.89 6.05
N ALA A 204 3.50 2.29 6.40
CA ALA A 204 3.13 0.95 5.98
C ALA A 204 3.05 0.84 4.44
N ALA A 205 2.44 1.82 3.78
CA ALA A 205 2.38 1.86 2.32
C ALA A 205 3.78 1.92 1.70
N VAL A 206 4.63 2.85 2.13
CA VAL A 206 6.02 2.99 1.65
C VAL A 206 6.81 1.69 1.89
N SER A 207 6.67 1.09 3.07
CA SER A 207 7.30 -0.18 3.41
C SER A 207 6.88 -1.34 2.51
N LEU A 208 5.61 -1.40 2.09
CA LEU A 208 5.14 -2.40 1.12
C LEU A 208 5.80 -2.20 -0.25
N TRP A 209 5.90 -0.96 -0.73
CA TRP A 209 6.61 -0.65 -1.99
C TRP A 209 8.08 -1.02 -1.94
N ILE A 210 8.78 -0.68 -0.86
CA ILE A 210 10.19 -1.03 -0.65
C ILE A 210 10.35 -2.55 -0.65
N SER A 211 9.51 -3.25 0.13
CA SER A 211 9.56 -4.71 0.24
C SER A 211 9.26 -5.42 -1.07
N LEU A 212 8.35 -4.88 -1.89
CA LEU A 212 8.11 -5.37 -3.25
C LEU A 212 9.36 -5.22 -4.14
N GLY A 213 10.04 -4.08 -4.06
CA GLY A 213 11.31 -3.85 -4.75
C GLY A 213 12.44 -4.76 -4.26
N LEU A 214 12.50 -5.05 -2.96
CA LEU A 214 13.44 -6.02 -2.39
C LEU A 214 13.13 -7.44 -2.86
N LEU A 215 11.85 -7.83 -2.93
CA LEU A 215 11.42 -9.12 -3.47
C LEU A 215 11.83 -9.31 -4.94
N LEU A 216 11.80 -8.25 -5.76
CA LEU A 216 12.31 -8.28 -7.14
C LEU A 216 13.80 -8.60 -7.25
N ARG A 217 14.59 -8.35 -6.19
CA ARG A 217 16.01 -8.74 -6.12
C ARG A 217 16.22 -10.17 -5.67
N GLN A 218 15.22 -10.79 -5.04
CA GLN A 218 15.33 -12.14 -4.49
C GLN A 218 15.02 -13.19 -5.57
N LYS A 219 15.81 -14.27 -5.59
CA LYS A 219 15.58 -15.42 -6.48
C LYS A 219 14.59 -16.41 -5.85
N PRO A 220 13.74 -17.09 -6.64
CA PRO A 220 12.83 -18.12 -6.15
C PRO A 220 13.58 -19.31 -5.53
N GLN A 221 12.92 -20.04 -4.62
CA GLN A 221 13.44 -21.33 -4.16
C GLN A 221 13.19 -22.39 -5.24
N ARG A 222 14.27 -22.88 -5.85
CA ARG A 222 14.21 -24.09 -6.69
C ARG A 222 13.93 -25.30 -5.78
N ALA A 223 13.01 -26.15 -6.20
CA ALA A 223 12.77 -27.46 -5.62
C ALA A 223 14.00 -28.36 -5.80
#